data_AF-A0A3D4UF83-F1
#
_entry.id   AF-A0A3D4UF83-F1
#
_cell.length_a   1.000
_cell.length_b   1.000
_cell.length_c   1.000
_cell.angle_alpha   90.00
_cell.angle_beta   90.00
_cell.angle_gamma   90.00
#
_symmetry.space_group_name_H-M   'P 1'
#
loop_
_entity.id
_entity.type
_entity.pdbx_description
1 polymer ?
#
loop_
_entity_poly.entity_id
_entity_poly.type
_entity_poly.pdbx_seq_one_letter_code
_entity_poly.pdbx_strand_id
1 'polypeptide(L)'
;MIDQFSTAKAVVLANNHTMTTLQPMPMVTRTPRSHMSPHAHSMSWINSEPTRPAHAKIVATLGPASDSDDMLAKLIEAGVSIFRLNFSHGNLDEMAERLTKVRRAIDNSGKCVGILGDLQGPKMRVGIVPDMHEGGGIVVKPGDDIVFKRGHGEASIENGLPTFAASFDELYEDVLPGQRVLINDGFIRMLAVDQIKGESLRCRVTIGGRITSKKGINLPESDLNMPAITEKDWACAKWAAENQLDYVALSFVRTPDEIKELKAKLDEWRPHMEVEKHDGIDHSIPVVAKIEKPQAVENLDEIIQATDAVMVARGDLGVEMDVAKVPVIQKYIVARCNTLGKPVIVATQMLETMIESITPTRAEASDVANAVLDGCDAVMLSGETAVGAHPRAVVETMQRIIRVTESRMDELALNQAPPTLKEYPFRSAALAKGVWNMAEELGAKAIAVWSEAGGMARYLSQNNFRVPIYAYTSSSLAARRMALYGGVHPIYTKPPETGRLRDWTDMVEELISSEGITHDGDAVLLVAGKPLGALLAQSTVSILRMGDPSSGFRVSTDHE
;
A
#
# COMPACT_ATOMS: atom_id res chain seq x y z
N MET A 1 -0.21 17.10 60.71
CA MET A 1 0.68 17.92 61.58
C MET A 1 1.32 18.92 60.65
N ILE A 2 0.78 20.14 60.43
CA ILE A 2 0.41 21.20 61.39
C ILE A 2 1.62 21.66 62.21
N ASP A 3 2.25 22.73 61.72
CA ASP A 3 2.70 23.92 62.44
C ASP A 3 2.42 25.13 61.49
N GLN A 4 1.73 26.23 61.85
CA GLN A 4 1.99 27.25 62.90
C GLN A 4 3.16 28.18 62.52
N PHE A 5 3.11 29.54 62.62
CA PHE A 5 2.05 30.50 63.01
C PHE A 5 2.42 31.94 62.54
N SER A 6 1.53 32.94 62.77
CA SER A 6 1.82 34.39 62.91
C SER A 6 2.15 35.20 61.63
N THR A 7 1.80 36.49 61.40
CA THR A 7 0.94 37.53 62.04
C THR A 7 0.81 38.72 61.04
N ALA A 8 -0.11 39.71 61.07
CA ALA A 8 -1.26 40.04 61.93
C ALA A 8 -2.33 40.89 61.16
N LYS A 9 -3.38 41.30 61.89
CA LYS A 9 -4.39 42.36 61.62
C LYS A 9 -3.79 43.79 61.62
N ALA A 10 -4.43 44.88 61.20
CA ALA A 10 -5.53 45.19 60.26
C ALA A 10 -5.80 46.72 60.32
N VAL A 11 -6.21 47.39 59.23
CA VAL A 11 -7.06 48.61 59.26
C VAL A 11 -7.98 48.61 58.04
N VAL A 12 -9.26 48.91 58.27
CA VAL A 12 -10.29 49.11 57.25
C VAL A 12 -10.47 50.60 57.00
N LEU A 13 -10.51 51.01 55.73
CA LEU A 13 -11.22 52.23 55.30
C LEU A 13 -12.10 51.84 54.11
N ALA A 14 -13.40 52.13 54.23
CA ALA A 14 -14.42 51.69 53.29
C ALA A 14 -15.12 52.88 52.63
N ASN A 15 -15.50 52.65 51.36
CA ASN A 15 -16.52 53.35 50.57
C ASN A 15 -16.31 54.85 50.26
N ASN A 16 -16.19 55.14 48.95
CA ASN A 16 -17.40 55.59 48.25
C ASN A 16 -17.43 55.16 46.77
N HIS A 17 -18.64 55.12 46.21
CA HIS A 17 -18.97 54.43 44.96
C HIS A 17 -18.62 55.19 43.68
N THR A 18 -18.20 54.44 42.64
CA THR A 18 -18.91 54.38 41.35
C THR A 18 -18.59 53.04 40.67
N MET A 19 -19.59 52.14 40.54
CA MET A 19 -19.47 50.92 39.75
C MET A 19 -19.90 51.18 38.31
N THR A 20 -18.97 51.04 37.36
CA THR A 20 -19.30 50.89 35.95
C THR A 20 -19.38 49.39 35.63
N THR A 21 -20.59 48.89 35.31
CA THR A 21 -20.81 47.48 34.99
C THR A 21 -20.24 47.13 33.62
N LEU A 22 -19.08 46.47 33.58
CA LEU A 22 -18.61 45.77 32.40
C LEU A 22 -19.46 44.50 32.19
N GLN A 23 -20.18 44.44 31.07
CA GLN A 23 -20.91 43.24 30.68
C GLN A 23 -19.92 42.11 30.33
N PRO A 24 -20.18 40.85 30.74
CA PRO A 24 -19.38 39.72 30.29
C PRO A 24 -19.62 39.49 28.79
N MET A 25 -18.54 39.32 28.02
CA MET A 25 -18.64 38.89 26.62
C MET A 25 -19.29 37.50 26.55
N PRO A 26 -20.19 37.24 25.60
CA PRO A 26 -20.78 35.92 25.43
C PRO A 26 -19.69 34.94 24.98
N MET A 27 -19.57 33.81 25.69
CA MET A 27 -18.84 32.65 25.19
C MET A 27 -19.44 32.23 23.84
N VAL A 28 -18.65 32.33 22.77
CA VAL A 28 -19.02 31.78 21.46
C VAL A 28 -18.93 30.26 21.55
N THR A 29 -20.01 29.64 22.00
CA THR A 29 -20.20 28.20 21.88
C THR A 29 -20.26 27.86 20.39
N ARG A 30 -19.27 27.10 19.91
CA ARG A 30 -19.30 26.51 18.56
C ARG A 30 -20.44 25.49 18.50
N THR A 31 -21.63 25.93 18.11
CA THR A 31 -22.68 25.03 17.63
C THR A 31 -22.18 24.28 16.39
N PRO A 32 -22.45 22.97 16.27
CA PRO A 32 -22.25 22.28 15.00
C PRO A 32 -23.15 22.95 13.96
N ARG A 33 -22.60 23.35 12.81
CA ARG A 33 -23.41 23.87 11.70
C ARG A 33 -24.17 22.73 11.02
N SER A 34 -25.22 22.22 11.66
CA SER A 34 -26.23 21.40 11.01
C SER A 34 -27.19 22.28 10.20
N HIS A 35 -26.65 22.97 9.20
CA HIS A 35 -27.42 23.57 8.11
C HIS A 35 -27.02 22.87 6.83
N MET A 36 -27.72 21.78 6.52
CA MET A 36 -27.84 21.35 5.13
C MET A 36 -28.57 22.48 4.38
N SER A 37 -27.77 23.31 3.71
CA SER A 37 -28.26 24.11 2.60
C SER A 37 -29.02 23.20 1.63
N PRO A 38 -30.22 23.57 1.15
CA PRO A 38 -30.85 22.88 0.03
C PRO A 38 -30.11 23.27 -1.26
N HIS A 39 -28.85 22.86 -1.37
CA HIS A 39 -28.22 22.72 -2.67
C HIS A 39 -29.06 21.71 -3.43
N ALA A 40 -29.65 22.17 -4.54
CA ALA A 40 -30.29 21.28 -5.48
C ALA A 40 -29.30 20.15 -5.78
N HIS A 41 -29.71 18.90 -5.52
CA HIS A 41 -28.91 17.72 -5.84
C HIS A 41 -28.81 17.59 -7.35
N SER A 42 -27.90 18.37 -7.93
CA SER A 42 -27.52 18.24 -9.32
C SER A 42 -26.97 16.85 -9.52
N MET A 43 -27.70 16.01 -10.26
CA MET A 43 -27.21 14.72 -10.73
C MET A 43 -26.09 14.87 -11.78
N SER A 44 -25.52 16.07 -11.97
CA SER A 44 -24.40 16.33 -12.88
C SER A 44 -23.23 15.38 -12.63
N TRP A 45 -22.94 15.04 -11.37
CA TRP A 45 -21.86 14.11 -10.99
C TRP A 45 -22.07 12.68 -11.49
N ILE A 46 -23.31 12.28 -11.78
CA ILE A 46 -23.64 10.97 -12.38
C ILE A 46 -23.25 10.95 -13.87
N ASN A 47 -23.20 12.12 -14.51
CA ASN A 47 -23.02 12.27 -15.96
C ASN A 47 -21.71 13.00 -16.36
N SER A 48 -20.90 13.46 -15.39
CA SER A 48 -19.60 14.09 -15.64
C SER A 48 -18.47 13.08 -15.46
N GLU A 49 -17.68 12.85 -16.52
CA GLU A 49 -16.41 12.13 -16.40
C GLU A 49 -15.44 12.92 -15.50
N PRO A 50 -14.78 12.29 -14.51
CA PRO A 50 -13.81 12.96 -13.65
C PRO A 50 -12.61 13.47 -14.45
N THR A 51 -12.35 14.79 -14.39
CA THR A 51 -11.25 15.44 -15.10
C THR A 51 -9.90 15.37 -14.38
N ARG A 52 -9.89 14.94 -13.12
CA ARG A 52 -8.67 14.86 -12.29
C ARG A 52 -7.93 13.53 -12.52
N PRO A 53 -6.58 13.53 -12.42
CA PRO A 53 -5.81 12.29 -12.33
C PRO A 53 -6.25 11.44 -11.12
N ALA A 54 -6.14 10.11 -11.24
CA ALA A 54 -6.45 9.20 -10.15
C ALA A 54 -5.40 9.30 -9.02
N HIS A 55 -5.85 9.37 -7.78
CA HIS A 55 -4.95 9.42 -6.62
C HIS A 55 -4.46 8.02 -6.25
N ALA A 56 -5.38 7.07 -6.04
CA ALA A 56 -5.03 5.69 -5.77
C ALA A 56 -4.32 5.04 -6.96
N LYS A 57 -3.27 4.29 -6.68
CA LYS A 57 -2.36 3.69 -7.65
C LYS A 57 -2.78 2.28 -8.02
N ILE A 58 -2.39 1.83 -9.21
CA ILE A 58 -2.66 0.47 -9.69
C ILE A 58 -1.36 -0.33 -9.69
N VAL A 59 -1.34 -1.41 -8.92
CA VAL A 59 -0.31 -2.45 -8.96
C VAL A 59 -0.80 -3.59 -9.87
N ALA A 60 -0.10 -3.89 -10.96
CA ALA A 60 -0.48 -4.97 -11.89
C ALA A 60 0.52 -6.11 -11.85
N THR A 61 0.04 -7.32 -11.58
CA THR A 61 0.88 -8.53 -11.63
C THR A 61 1.13 -8.94 -13.07
N LEU A 62 2.39 -9.22 -13.39
CA LEU A 62 2.80 -9.68 -14.71
C LEU A 62 2.81 -11.21 -14.83
N GLY A 63 2.43 -11.68 -16.01
CA GLY A 63 2.43 -13.09 -16.38
C GLY A 63 2.20 -13.27 -17.89
N PRO A 64 1.88 -14.48 -18.36
CA PRO A 64 1.74 -14.79 -19.79
C PRO A 64 0.80 -13.85 -20.58
N ALA A 65 -0.26 -13.33 -19.96
CA ALA A 65 -1.20 -12.41 -20.62
C ALA A 65 -0.64 -10.98 -20.80
N SER A 66 0.41 -10.61 -20.07
CA SER A 66 0.95 -9.24 -19.97
C SER A 66 2.46 -9.14 -20.25
N ASP A 67 3.07 -10.19 -20.78
CA ASP A 67 4.53 -10.29 -20.99
C ASP A 67 5.04 -9.55 -22.25
N SER A 68 4.17 -9.32 -23.24
CA SER A 68 4.55 -8.71 -24.52
C SER A 68 4.78 -7.20 -24.42
N ASP A 69 5.74 -6.67 -25.19
CA ASP A 69 6.05 -5.22 -25.24
C ASP A 69 4.82 -4.34 -25.52
N ASP A 70 3.96 -4.75 -26.45
CA ASP A 70 2.71 -4.06 -26.79
C ASP A 70 1.73 -4.04 -25.61
N MET A 71 1.57 -5.15 -24.88
CA MET A 71 0.67 -5.18 -23.72
C MET A 71 1.26 -4.38 -22.54
N LEU A 72 2.58 -4.45 -22.31
CA LEU A 72 3.24 -3.64 -21.29
C LEU A 72 3.03 -2.13 -21.55
N ALA A 73 3.23 -1.67 -22.79
CA ALA A 73 2.95 -0.29 -23.17
C ALA A 73 1.48 0.10 -22.94
N LYS A 74 0.53 -0.77 -23.31
CA LYS A 74 -0.91 -0.58 -23.09
C LYS A 74 -1.30 -0.53 -21.62
N LEU A 75 -0.63 -1.28 -20.74
CA LEU A 75 -0.86 -1.25 -19.30
C LEU A 75 -0.33 0.05 -18.66
N ILE A 76 0.83 0.53 -19.11
CA ILE A 76 1.38 1.84 -18.70
C ILE A 76 0.49 2.99 -19.20
N GLU A 77 -0.04 2.89 -20.43
CA GLU A 77 -1.03 3.82 -20.97
C GLU A 77 -2.28 3.89 -20.08
N ALA A 78 -2.88 2.72 -19.79
CA ALA A 78 -4.12 2.57 -19.04
C ALA A 78 -4.06 3.02 -17.56
N GLY A 79 -2.87 3.06 -16.94
CA GLY A 79 -2.66 3.66 -15.63
C GLY A 79 -1.87 2.84 -14.60
N VAL A 80 -1.24 1.73 -15.00
CA VAL A 80 -0.38 0.97 -14.07
C VAL A 80 0.74 1.85 -13.53
N SER A 81 0.87 1.86 -12.19
CA SER A 81 1.87 2.65 -11.46
C SER A 81 3.01 1.78 -10.93
N ILE A 82 2.74 0.50 -10.63
CA ILE A 82 3.73 -0.50 -10.22
C ILE A 82 3.47 -1.83 -10.95
N PHE A 83 4.51 -2.45 -11.51
CA PHE A 83 4.45 -3.84 -11.98
C PHE A 83 4.92 -4.82 -10.90
N ARG A 84 4.16 -5.88 -10.64
CA ARG A 84 4.50 -6.94 -9.68
C ARG A 84 5.04 -8.18 -10.40
N LEU A 85 6.26 -8.57 -10.04
CA LEU A 85 6.88 -9.86 -10.40
C LEU A 85 6.61 -10.86 -9.26
N ASN A 86 5.83 -11.90 -9.54
CA ASN A 86 5.45 -12.90 -8.53
C ASN A 86 6.41 -14.10 -8.55
N PHE A 87 7.35 -14.16 -7.61
CA PHE A 87 8.36 -15.22 -7.52
C PHE A 87 7.79 -16.59 -7.08
N SER A 88 6.49 -16.71 -6.82
CA SER A 88 5.83 -18.01 -6.69
C SER A 88 5.86 -18.85 -7.99
N HIS A 89 6.08 -18.21 -9.14
CA HIS A 89 6.08 -18.83 -10.46
C HIS A 89 7.34 -18.46 -11.25
N GLY A 90 7.72 -19.31 -12.21
CA GLY A 90 8.92 -19.12 -13.04
C GLY A 90 10.24 -19.34 -12.29
N ASN A 91 11.34 -19.19 -13.04
CA ASN A 91 12.71 -19.18 -12.53
C ASN A 91 13.33 -17.77 -12.69
N LEU A 92 14.54 -17.55 -12.18
CA LEU A 92 15.17 -16.22 -12.20
C LEU A 92 15.57 -15.74 -13.61
N ASP A 93 15.81 -16.65 -14.55
CA ASP A 93 16.13 -16.29 -15.94
C ASP A 93 14.88 -15.73 -16.66
N GLU A 94 13.73 -16.39 -16.49
CA GLU A 94 12.42 -15.88 -16.94
C GLU A 94 12.09 -14.51 -16.32
N MET A 95 12.46 -14.28 -15.05
CA MET A 95 12.29 -12.98 -14.40
C MET A 95 13.23 -11.91 -14.97
N ALA A 96 14.45 -12.27 -15.38
CA ALA A 96 15.39 -11.35 -16.02
C ALA A 96 14.94 -10.92 -17.42
N GLU A 97 14.42 -11.86 -18.22
CA GLU A 97 13.79 -11.53 -19.50
C GLU A 97 12.61 -10.58 -19.33
N ARG A 98 11.71 -10.88 -18.38
CA ARG A 98 10.53 -10.05 -18.09
C ARG A 98 10.92 -8.66 -17.59
N LEU A 99 11.87 -8.57 -16.66
CA LEU A 99 12.39 -7.31 -16.13
C LEU A 99 12.97 -6.43 -17.26
N THR A 100 13.66 -7.04 -18.22
CA THR A 100 14.22 -6.32 -19.39
C THR A 100 13.13 -5.74 -20.28
N LYS A 101 12.06 -6.50 -20.58
CA LYS A 101 10.91 -6.01 -21.36
C LYS A 101 10.18 -4.88 -20.62
N VAL A 102 9.95 -5.03 -19.32
CA VAL A 102 9.30 -4.03 -18.48
C VAL A 102 10.09 -2.72 -18.45
N ARG A 103 11.40 -2.76 -18.19
CA ARG A 103 12.24 -1.55 -18.20
C ARG A 103 12.19 -0.83 -19.54
N ARG A 104 12.34 -1.56 -20.65
CA ARG A 104 12.19 -0.99 -22.01
C ARG A 104 10.82 -0.34 -22.23
N ALA A 105 9.73 -0.95 -21.78
CA ALA A 105 8.39 -0.39 -21.91
C ALA A 105 8.22 0.89 -21.07
N ILE A 106 8.80 0.94 -19.87
CA ILE A 106 8.81 2.12 -18.99
C ILE A 106 9.61 3.26 -19.65
N ASP A 107 10.84 3.00 -20.07
CA ASP A 107 11.71 4.00 -20.72
C ASP A 107 11.06 4.60 -21.97
N ASN A 108 10.45 3.76 -22.81
CA ASN A 108 9.73 4.19 -24.02
C ASN A 108 8.46 5.00 -23.73
N SER A 109 7.87 4.86 -22.53
CA SER A 109 6.62 5.55 -22.17
C SER A 109 6.81 6.97 -21.65
N GLY A 110 8.02 7.31 -21.20
CA GLY A 110 8.30 8.55 -20.46
C GLY A 110 7.64 8.65 -19.08
N LYS A 111 6.87 7.64 -18.63
CA LYS A 111 6.22 7.60 -17.32
C LYS A 111 7.12 6.94 -16.28
N CYS A 112 7.07 7.44 -15.04
CA CYS A 112 7.73 6.80 -13.90
C CYS A 112 6.83 5.69 -13.33
N VAL A 113 7.22 4.43 -13.55
CA VAL A 113 6.53 3.22 -13.07
C VAL A 113 7.53 2.39 -12.27
N GLY A 114 7.14 1.90 -11.11
CA GLY A 114 8.01 1.08 -10.25
C GLY A 114 7.84 -0.43 -10.46
N ILE A 115 8.78 -1.22 -9.94
CA ILE A 115 8.76 -2.68 -10.03
C ILE A 115 8.88 -3.31 -8.63
N LEU A 116 7.91 -4.17 -8.28
CA LEU A 116 7.79 -4.88 -7.01
C LEU A 116 8.08 -6.38 -7.21
N GLY A 117 9.08 -6.93 -6.52
CA GLY A 117 9.27 -8.38 -6.43
C GLY A 117 8.50 -8.97 -5.24
N ASP A 118 7.58 -9.90 -5.47
CA ASP A 118 6.81 -10.56 -4.39
C ASP A 118 7.37 -11.95 -4.10
N LEU A 119 7.94 -12.11 -2.89
CA LEU A 119 8.53 -13.35 -2.39
C LEU A 119 7.44 -14.42 -2.20
N GLN A 120 7.80 -15.70 -2.37
CA GLN A 120 6.82 -16.78 -2.27
C GLN A 120 6.40 -17.05 -0.82
N GLY A 121 7.37 -17.03 0.10
CA GLY A 121 7.19 -17.39 1.51
C GLY A 121 6.87 -18.87 1.74
N PRO A 122 6.64 -19.26 3.01
CA PRO A 122 6.43 -20.64 3.46
C PRO A 122 5.08 -21.28 3.01
N LYS A 123 4.90 -21.51 1.70
CA LYS A 123 3.68 -22.16 1.16
C LYS A 123 3.71 -23.69 1.28
N MET A 124 3.16 -24.21 2.39
CA MET A 124 2.90 -25.64 2.57
C MET A 124 1.95 -26.18 1.49
N ARG A 125 2.27 -27.34 0.90
CA ARG A 125 1.46 -28.02 -0.11
C ARG A 125 1.21 -29.49 0.24
N VAL A 126 0.10 -30.03 -0.24
CA VAL A 126 -0.11 -31.49 -0.32
C VAL A 126 0.92 -32.07 -1.30
N GLY A 127 1.45 -33.25 -0.99
CA GLY A 127 2.39 -34.00 -1.82
C GLY A 127 1.78 -34.49 -3.14
N ILE A 128 2.37 -35.55 -3.71
CA ILE A 128 1.86 -36.17 -4.93
C ILE A 128 0.59 -36.94 -4.56
N VAL A 129 -0.52 -36.61 -5.21
CA VAL A 129 -1.78 -37.36 -5.14
C VAL A 129 -2.04 -37.94 -6.53
N PRO A 130 -2.00 -39.27 -6.70
CA PRO A 130 -2.24 -39.93 -7.98
C PRO A 130 -3.72 -39.87 -8.38
N ASP A 131 -3.98 -40.02 -9.68
CA ASP A 131 -5.32 -39.96 -10.26
C ASP A 131 -6.09 -41.27 -10.08
N MET A 132 -6.53 -41.49 -8.84
CA MET A 132 -7.23 -42.71 -8.38
C MET A 132 -8.67 -42.84 -8.91
N HIS A 133 -9.26 -41.77 -9.46
CA HIS A 133 -10.66 -41.70 -9.88
C HIS A 133 -10.85 -40.82 -11.14
N GLU A 134 -11.98 -40.94 -11.82
CA GLU A 134 -12.39 -39.96 -12.84
C GLU A 134 -12.36 -38.53 -12.26
N GLY A 135 -11.63 -37.63 -12.94
CA GLY A 135 -11.36 -36.27 -12.49
C GLY A 135 -10.15 -36.08 -11.56
N GLY A 136 -9.38 -37.13 -11.28
CA GLY A 136 -8.07 -37.06 -10.61
C GLY A 136 -8.08 -36.88 -9.09
N GLY A 137 -6.98 -37.21 -8.42
CA GLY A 137 -6.84 -37.15 -6.95
C GLY A 137 -7.83 -38.00 -6.14
N ILE A 138 -7.96 -37.69 -4.84
CA ILE A 138 -8.74 -38.44 -3.84
C ILE A 138 -9.91 -37.59 -3.32
N VAL A 139 -11.11 -38.15 -3.25
CA VAL A 139 -12.32 -37.47 -2.74
C VAL A 139 -12.58 -37.87 -1.30
N VAL A 140 -12.72 -36.87 -0.42
CA VAL A 140 -13.00 -37.04 1.02
C VAL A 140 -14.33 -36.38 1.38
N LYS A 141 -15.05 -36.94 2.37
CA LYS A 141 -16.40 -36.51 2.80
C LYS A 141 -16.40 -36.04 4.26
N PRO A 142 -17.35 -35.18 4.67
CA PRO A 142 -17.52 -34.83 6.08
C PRO A 142 -17.70 -36.09 6.95
N GLY A 143 -16.91 -36.19 8.02
CA GLY A 143 -16.86 -37.34 8.92
C GLY A 143 -15.72 -38.34 8.63
N ASP A 144 -15.11 -38.31 7.45
CA ASP A 144 -13.95 -39.16 7.14
C ASP A 144 -12.75 -38.76 7.99
N ASP A 145 -12.00 -39.75 8.50
CA ASP A 145 -10.66 -39.56 9.05
C ASP A 145 -9.62 -39.72 7.93
N ILE A 146 -8.64 -38.82 7.86
CA ILE A 146 -7.48 -38.89 6.96
C ILE A 146 -6.18 -38.76 7.77
N VAL A 147 -5.06 -39.17 7.19
CA VAL A 147 -3.74 -39.11 7.83
C VAL A 147 -2.75 -38.35 6.96
N PHE A 148 -2.07 -37.36 7.54
CA PHE A 148 -0.82 -36.85 7.01
C PHE A 148 0.34 -37.62 7.65
N LYS A 149 1.30 -38.11 6.85
CA LYS A 149 2.37 -39.00 7.31
C LYS A 149 3.74 -38.56 6.77
N ARG A 150 4.73 -38.41 7.66
CA ARG A 150 6.09 -37.98 7.31
C ARG A 150 6.80 -39.03 6.46
N GLY A 151 7.58 -38.56 5.48
CA GLY A 151 8.29 -39.44 4.55
C GLY A 151 7.40 -40.32 3.67
N HIS A 152 6.08 -40.09 3.66
CA HIS A 152 5.16 -40.76 2.75
C HIS A 152 5.41 -40.29 1.32
N GLY A 153 5.19 -41.19 0.35
CA GLY A 153 5.47 -40.92 -1.06
C GLY A 153 4.26 -40.32 -1.77
N GLU A 154 3.70 -41.09 -2.70
CA GLU A 154 2.42 -40.78 -3.32
C GLU A 154 1.26 -41.13 -2.39
N ALA A 155 0.26 -40.25 -2.32
CA ALA A 155 -0.92 -40.44 -1.49
C ALA A 155 -1.67 -41.72 -1.87
N SER A 156 -2.13 -42.44 -0.85
CA SER A 156 -2.68 -43.79 -0.99
C SER A 156 -3.80 -44.03 0.03
N ILE A 157 -4.43 -45.21 0.00
CA ILE A 157 -5.37 -45.64 1.03
C ILE A 157 -4.67 -46.68 1.91
N GLU A 158 -4.19 -46.29 3.09
CA GLU A 158 -3.59 -47.20 4.07
C GLU A 158 -4.63 -47.61 5.11
N ASN A 159 -4.83 -48.92 5.32
CA ASN A 159 -5.79 -49.46 6.30
C ASN A 159 -7.23 -48.90 6.18
N GLY A 160 -7.63 -48.48 4.97
CA GLY A 160 -8.94 -47.87 4.69
C GLY A 160 -9.01 -46.35 4.91
N LEU A 161 -7.92 -45.70 5.31
CA LEU A 161 -7.84 -44.25 5.48
C LEU A 161 -7.04 -43.61 4.33
N PRO A 162 -7.49 -42.47 3.77
CA PRO A 162 -6.66 -41.65 2.89
C PRO A 162 -5.41 -41.16 3.63
N THR A 163 -4.23 -41.50 3.11
CA THR A 163 -2.92 -41.08 3.63
C THR A 163 -2.23 -40.19 2.62
N PHE A 164 -1.75 -39.03 3.08
CA PHE A 164 -1.11 -38.01 2.28
C PHE A 164 0.27 -37.64 2.84
N ALA A 165 1.20 -37.29 1.96
CA ALA A 165 2.36 -36.49 2.32
C ALA A 165 2.01 -34.99 2.32
N ALA A 166 2.68 -34.21 3.17
CA ALA A 166 2.79 -32.76 3.05
C ALA A 166 4.22 -32.37 2.64
N SER A 167 4.39 -31.24 1.96
CA SER A 167 5.69 -30.69 1.56
C SER A 167 6.45 -30.00 2.71
N PHE A 168 6.11 -30.32 3.94
CA PHE A 168 6.53 -29.61 5.15
C PHE A 168 6.50 -30.59 6.33
N ASP A 169 7.59 -30.65 7.09
CA ASP A 169 7.83 -31.71 8.07
C ASP A 169 7.37 -31.31 9.47
N GLU A 170 7.41 -30.03 9.78
CA GLU A 170 7.02 -29.46 11.07
C GLU A 170 5.49 -29.47 11.23
N LEU A 171 4.72 -29.72 10.15
CA LEU A 171 3.30 -30.09 10.21
C LEU A 171 3.06 -31.31 11.12
N TYR A 172 3.99 -32.26 11.17
CA TYR A 172 3.89 -33.44 12.03
C TYR A 172 4.27 -33.14 13.50
N GLU A 173 4.76 -31.92 13.79
CA GLU A 173 5.28 -31.53 15.12
C GLU A 173 4.48 -30.40 15.78
N ASP A 174 4.05 -29.40 15.01
CA ASP A 174 3.47 -28.15 15.52
C ASP A 174 1.93 -28.10 15.48
N VAL A 175 1.28 -29.03 14.76
CA VAL A 175 -0.19 -29.07 14.64
C VAL A 175 -0.82 -29.90 15.74
N LEU A 176 -1.48 -29.21 16.68
CA LEU A 176 -2.09 -29.84 17.85
C LEU A 176 -3.54 -30.29 17.59
N PRO A 177 -4.01 -31.40 18.20
CA PRO A 177 -5.41 -31.79 18.17
C PRO A 177 -6.36 -30.65 18.58
N GLY A 178 -7.43 -30.45 17.79
CA GLY A 178 -8.37 -29.35 17.92
C GLY A 178 -8.13 -28.18 16.95
N GLN A 179 -6.93 -28.04 16.37
CA GLN A 179 -6.61 -27.00 15.39
C GLN A 179 -7.22 -27.31 14.00
N ARG A 180 -7.48 -26.28 13.19
CA ARG A 180 -7.97 -26.44 11.82
C ARG A 180 -6.81 -26.74 10.87
N VAL A 181 -7.04 -27.71 9.99
CA VAL A 181 -6.24 -27.89 8.78
C VAL A 181 -7.15 -27.59 7.58
N LEU A 182 -6.66 -26.76 6.67
CA LEU A 182 -7.39 -26.29 5.52
C LEU A 182 -6.63 -26.67 4.26
N ILE A 183 -7.32 -27.18 3.22
CA ILE A 183 -6.69 -27.54 1.94
C ILE A 183 -7.42 -26.83 0.81
N ASN A 184 -6.65 -26.40 -0.20
CA ASN A 184 -7.16 -25.74 -1.40
C ASN A 184 -7.98 -24.50 -1.00
N ASP A 185 -7.29 -23.48 -0.50
CA ASP A 185 -7.83 -22.16 -0.16
C ASP A 185 -9.05 -22.22 0.79
N GLY A 186 -9.04 -23.20 1.70
CA GLY A 186 -10.10 -23.40 2.69
C GLY A 186 -11.41 -24.00 2.15
N PHE A 187 -11.43 -24.47 0.90
CA PHE A 187 -12.58 -25.21 0.35
C PHE A 187 -12.73 -26.59 0.99
N ILE A 188 -11.63 -27.25 1.34
CA ILE A 188 -11.62 -28.50 2.11
C ILE A 188 -11.17 -28.16 3.53
N ARG A 189 -11.92 -28.62 4.53
CA ARG A 189 -11.69 -28.29 5.94
C ARG A 189 -11.69 -29.54 6.79
N MET A 190 -10.79 -29.60 7.75
CA MET A 190 -10.69 -30.67 8.72
C MET A 190 -10.19 -30.13 10.06
N LEU A 191 -10.36 -30.92 11.11
CA LEU A 191 -9.77 -30.68 12.42
C LEU A 191 -8.71 -31.73 12.68
N ALA A 192 -7.55 -31.34 13.20
CA ALA A 192 -6.63 -32.29 13.80
C ALA A 192 -7.33 -33.01 14.95
N VAL A 193 -7.30 -34.34 14.98
CA VAL A 193 -7.93 -35.15 16.03
C VAL A 193 -6.95 -35.99 16.82
N ASP A 194 -5.74 -36.21 16.28
CA ASP A 194 -4.70 -37.04 16.88
C ASP A 194 -3.34 -36.72 16.25
N GLN A 195 -2.24 -36.92 16.98
CA GLN A 195 -0.89 -36.61 16.50
C GLN A 195 0.12 -37.58 17.11
N ILE A 196 0.94 -38.20 16.27
CA ILE A 196 2.18 -38.87 16.67
C ILE A 196 3.32 -37.94 16.30
N LYS A 197 3.88 -37.24 17.29
CA LYS A 197 4.80 -36.13 17.07
C LYS A 197 6.00 -36.54 16.20
N GLY A 198 6.21 -35.82 15.11
CA GLY A 198 7.30 -36.04 14.16
C GLY A 198 7.07 -37.19 13.17
N GLU A 199 5.92 -37.88 13.24
CA GLU A 199 5.60 -39.03 12.38
C GLU A 199 4.29 -38.84 11.60
N SER A 200 3.18 -38.51 12.27
CA SER A 200 1.88 -38.39 11.61
C SER A 200 0.87 -37.51 12.34
N LEU A 201 -0.06 -36.96 11.57
CA LEU A 201 -1.19 -36.13 12.02
C LEU A 201 -2.49 -36.72 11.46
N ARG A 202 -3.41 -37.16 12.31
CA ARG A 202 -4.74 -37.60 11.89
C ARG A 202 -5.71 -36.44 11.97
N CYS A 203 -6.46 -36.24 10.89
CA CYS A 203 -7.44 -35.17 10.76
C CYS A 203 -8.83 -35.74 10.45
N ARG A 204 -9.89 -35.13 11.01
CA ARG A 204 -11.28 -35.44 10.66
C ARG A 204 -11.86 -34.36 9.76
N VAL A 205 -12.34 -34.76 8.60
CA VAL A 205 -12.92 -33.87 7.59
C VAL A 205 -14.23 -33.28 8.10
N THR A 206 -14.34 -31.96 8.09
CA THR A 206 -15.54 -31.19 8.44
C THR A 206 -16.24 -30.64 7.19
N ILE A 207 -15.48 -30.28 6.15
CA ILE A 207 -15.99 -30.00 4.81
C ILE A 207 -15.17 -30.81 3.80
N GLY A 208 -15.85 -31.71 3.09
CA GLY A 208 -15.23 -32.60 2.12
C GLY A 208 -14.99 -31.95 0.75
N GLY A 209 -14.28 -32.67 -0.12
CA GLY A 209 -13.94 -32.25 -1.47
C GLY A 209 -12.90 -33.16 -2.11
N ARG A 210 -12.36 -32.75 -3.27
CA ARG A 210 -11.34 -33.48 -4.02
C ARG A 210 -9.95 -32.91 -3.71
N ILE A 211 -9.12 -33.68 -3.01
CA ILE A 211 -7.71 -33.35 -2.75
C ILE A 211 -6.89 -33.82 -3.96
N THR A 212 -6.12 -32.90 -4.55
CA THR A 212 -5.21 -33.19 -5.67
C THR A 212 -3.78 -32.83 -5.31
N SER A 213 -2.83 -33.23 -6.15
CA SER A 213 -1.41 -32.88 -6.03
C SER A 213 -1.18 -31.37 -5.83
N LYS A 214 -0.20 -31.00 -4.99
CA LYS A 214 0.33 -29.63 -4.84
C LYS A 214 -0.67 -28.55 -4.38
N LYS A 215 -1.86 -28.92 -3.88
CA LYS A 215 -2.81 -27.97 -3.31
C LYS A 215 -2.27 -27.34 -2.02
N GLY A 216 -2.59 -26.07 -1.77
CA GLY A 216 -2.17 -25.37 -0.56
C GLY A 216 -2.73 -26.02 0.70
N ILE A 217 -1.92 -26.02 1.76
CA ILE A 217 -2.31 -26.32 3.13
C ILE A 217 -2.19 -25.04 3.94
N ASN A 218 -3.22 -24.70 4.73
CA ASN A 218 -3.23 -23.56 5.63
C ASN A 218 -3.56 -24.05 7.05
N LEU A 219 -2.91 -23.45 8.05
CA LEU A 219 -2.92 -23.89 9.45
C LEU A 219 -3.17 -22.67 10.36
N PRO A 220 -4.43 -22.23 10.51
CA PRO A 220 -4.77 -20.94 11.13
C PRO A 220 -4.33 -20.76 12.59
N GLU A 221 -4.37 -21.84 13.39
CA GLU A 221 -4.05 -21.80 14.82
C GLU A 221 -2.65 -22.32 15.16
N SER A 222 -1.92 -22.89 14.19
CA SER A 222 -0.64 -23.54 14.46
C SER A 222 0.49 -22.50 14.45
N ASP A 223 1.25 -22.45 15.54
CA ASP A 223 2.46 -21.64 15.62
C ASP A 223 3.63 -22.45 15.02
N LEU A 224 3.82 -22.29 13.71
CA LEU A 224 4.78 -23.08 12.94
C LEU A 224 6.20 -22.56 13.17
N ASN A 225 7.10 -23.43 13.60
CA ASN A 225 8.51 -23.15 13.83
C ASN A 225 9.32 -23.10 12.50
N MET A 226 8.79 -22.37 11.52
CA MET A 226 9.37 -22.15 10.20
C MET A 226 9.85 -20.71 10.06
N PRO A 227 10.97 -20.42 9.37
CA PRO A 227 11.29 -19.06 8.95
C PRO A 227 10.27 -18.54 7.94
N ALA A 228 9.90 -17.25 8.02
CA ALA A 228 9.05 -16.61 7.02
C ALA A 228 9.76 -16.40 5.66
N ILE A 229 11.09 -16.52 5.63
CA ILE A 229 11.92 -16.34 4.44
C ILE A 229 12.60 -17.68 4.13
N THR A 230 12.18 -18.34 3.06
CA THR A 230 12.75 -19.63 2.62
C THR A 230 14.08 -19.45 1.89
N GLU A 231 14.84 -20.54 1.68
CA GLU A 231 16.06 -20.51 0.85
C GLU A 231 15.80 -19.95 -0.56
N LYS A 232 14.63 -20.27 -1.14
CA LYS A 232 14.20 -19.71 -2.42
C LYS A 232 13.92 -18.22 -2.32
N ASP A 233 13.26 -17.77 -1.25
CA ASP A 233 12.99 -16.35 -1.03
C ASP A 233 14.30 -15.57 -0.86
N TRP A 234 15.31 -16.11 -0.19
CA TRP A 234 16.64 -15.52 -0.10
C TRP A 234 17.30 -15.38 -1.47
N ALA A 235 17.24 -16.40 -2.33
CA ALA A 235 17.74 -16.32 -3.70
C ALA A 235 16.99 -15.26 -4.53
N CYS A 236 15.67 -15.16 -4.38
CA CYS A 236 14.85 -14.16 -5.09
C CYS A 236 15.08 -12.73 -4.56
N ALA A 237 15.23 -12.55 -3.25
CA ALA A 237 15.53 -11.27 -2.61
C ALA A 237 16.93 -10.76 -3.00
N LYS A 238 17.92 -11.65 -3.03
CA LYS A 238 19.26 -11.34 -3.54
C LYS A 238 19.21 -10.92 -5.01
N TRP A 239 18.53 -11.71 -5.85
CA TRP A 239 18.36 -11.37 -7.26
C TRP A 239 17.66 -10.01 -7.45
N ALA A 240 16.65 -9.70 -6.62
CA ALA A 240 15.96 -8.41 -6.64
C ALA A 240 16.86 -7.24 -6.22
N ALA A 241 17.76 -7.44 -5.25
CA ALA A 241 18.78 -6.47 -4.86
C ALA A 241 19.80 -6.22 -5.99
N GLU A 242 20.42 -7.27 -6.52
CA GLU A 242 21.40 -7.20 -7.61
C GLU A 242 20.81 -6.55 -8.87
N ASN A 243 19.55 -6.85 -9.17
CA ASN A 243 18.82 -6.29 -10.32
C ASN A 243 18.15 -4.93 -10.05
N GLN A 244 18.24 -4.38 -8.82
CA GLN A 244 17.67 -3.09 -8.42
C GLN A 244 16.15 -2.99 -8.69
N LEU A 245 15.36 -3.88 -8.10
CA LEU A 245 13.91 -3.66 -8.03
C LEU A 245 13.60 -2.47 -7.12
N ASP A 246 12.45 -1.82 -7.35
CA ASP A 246 12.08 -0.63 -6.60
C ASP A 246 11.48 -0.95 -5.23
N TYR A 247 10.93 -2.16 -5.07
CA TYR A 247 10.37 -2.73 -3.83
C TYR A 247 10.51 -4.26 -3.79
N VAL A 248 10.51 -4.84 -2.58
CA VAL A 248 10.33 -6.28 -2.35
C VAL A 248 9.20 -6.52 -1.34
N ALA A 249 8.23 -7.37 -1.66
CA ALA A 249 7.18 -7.80 -0.73
C ALA A 249 7.56 -9.10 -0.03
N LEU A 250 7.44 -9.11 1.30
CA LEU A 250 7.61 -10.31 2.13
C LEU A 250 6.24 -10.93 2.40
N SER A 251 6.10 -12.21 2.03
CA SER A 251 4.91 -13.03 2.32
C SER A 251 4.93 -13.61 3.73
N PHE A 252 3.74 -13.86 4.28
CA PHE A 252 3.48 -14.50 5.58
C PHE A 252 4.25 -13.91 6.76
N VAL A 253 4.38 -12.58 6.77
CA VAL A 253 4.91 -11.84 7.92
C VAL A 253 4.11 -12.20 9.17
N ARG A 254 4.80 -12.34 10.30
CA ARG A 254 4.23 -12.56 11.65
C ARG A 254 4.83 -11.60 12.67
N THR A 255 6.09 -11.20 12.51
CA THR A 255 6.85 -10.39 13.48
C THR A 255 7.59 -9.24 12.80
N PRO A 256 7.92 -8.16 13.54
CA PRO A 256 8.74 -7.07 13.01
C PRO A 256 10.20 -7.47 12.73
N ASP A 257 10.69 -8.57 13.33
CA ASP A 257 12.09 -8.99 13.17
C ASP A 257 12.34 -9.66 11.81
N GLU A 258 11.37 -10.39 11.27
CA GLU A 258 11.42 -10.95 9.90
C GLU A 258 11.60 -9.82 8.84
N ILE A 259 10.96 -8.66 9.07
CA ILE A 259 11.13 -7.47 8.22
C ILE A 259 12.53 -6.87 8.36
N LYS A 260 13.06 -6.77 9.59
CA LYS A 260 14.42 -6.25 9.84
C LYS A 260 15.49 -7.15 9.23
N GLU A 261 15.32 -8.47 9.33
CA GLU A 261 16.22 -9.48 8.76
C GLU A 261 16.28 -9.35 7.23
N LEU A 262 15.13 -9.28 6.56
CA LEU A 262 15.08 -9.07 5.11
C LEU A 262 15.74 -7.74 4.71
N LYS A 263 15.45 -6.64 5.41
CA LYS A 263 16.07 -5.33 5.12
C LYS A 263 17.58 -5.34 5.28
N ALA A 264 18.11 -6.00 6.33
CA ALA A 264 19.54 -6.15 6.53
C ALA A 264 20.21 -6.94 5.39
N LYS A 265 19.57 -7.99 4.88
CA LYS A 265 20.08 -8.76 3.73
C LYS A 265 19.97 -8.05 2.40
N LEU A 266 18.89 -7.29 2.17
CA LEU A 266 18.77 -6.43 0.99
C LEU A 266 19.84 -5.33 0.98
N ASP A 267 20.21 -4.78 2.15
CA ASP A 267 21.31 -3.82 2.29
C ASP A 267 22.70 -4.45 2.09
N GLU A 268 22.91 -5.70 2.56
CA GLU A 268 24.13 -6.48 2.32
C GLU A 268 24.36 -6.80 0.82
N TRP A 269 23.28 -7.01 0.07
CA TRP A 269 23.34 -7.45 -1.34
C TRP A 269 23.14 -6.34 -2.37
N ARG A 270 22.84 -5.11 -1.95
CA ARG A 270 22.65 -4.01 -2.91
C ARG A 270 23.96 -3.71 -3.66
N PRO A 271 23.91 -3.43 -4.97
CA PRO A 271 25.09 -2.99 -5.70
C PRO A 271 25.57 -1.64 -5.15
N HIS A 272 26.74 -1.59 -4.50
CA HIS A 272 27.34 -0.32 -4.07
C HIS A 272 27.75 0.52 -5.28
N MET A 273 26.89 1.45 -5.69
CA MET A 273 27.15 2.28 -6.87
C MET A 273 28.11 3.42 -6.55
N GLU A 274 28.95 3.80 -7.51
CA GLU A 274 29.74 5.04 -7.40
C GLU A 274 28.83 6.28 -7.30
N VAL A 275 27.63 6.21 -7.87
CA VAL A 275 26.60 7.27 -7.86
C VAL A 275 26.11 7.60 -6.44
N GLU A 276 25.93 6.59 -5.57
CA GLU A 276 25.46 6.77 -4.18
C GLU A 276 26.37 7.70 -3.36
N LYS A 277 27.68 7.67 -3.63
CA LYS A 277 28.66 8.54 -2.96
C LYS A 277 28.52 10.01 -3.35
N HIS A 278 27.78 10.31 -4.41
CA HIS A 278 27.66 11.64 -4.99
C HIS A 278 26.24 12.23 -4.88
N ASP A 279 25.18 11.42 -4.92
CA ASP A 279 23.80 11.91 -4.74
C ASP A 279 23.28 11.79 -3.28
N GLY A 280 23.86 10.88 -2.48
CA GLY A 280 23.49 10.62 -1.09
C GLY A 280 22.11 9.97 -0.89
N ILE A 281 21.53 9.40 -1.96
CA ILE A 281 20.21 8.78 -1.91
C ILE A 281 20.31 7.38 -1.29
N ASP A 282 19.32 7.01 -0.48
CA ASP A 282 19.27 5.66 0.08
C ASP A 282 18.81 4.64 -0.98
N HIS A 283 19.76 3.84 -1.46
CA HIS A 283 19.51 2.80 -2.46
C HIS A 283 18.92 1.52 -1.87
N SER A 284 18.84 1.37 -0.54
CA SER A 284 18.18 0.23 0.13
C SER A 284 16.81 -0.06 -0.47
N ILE A 285 16.53 -1.31 -0.83
CA ILE A 285 15.23 -1.69 -1.37
C ILE A 285 14.19 -1.64 -0.23
N PRO A 286 13.12 -0.83 -0.34
CA PRO A 286 12.07 -0.78 0.66
C PRO A 286 11.26 -2.07 0.65
N VAL A 287 10.89 -2.53 1.85
CA VAL A 287 10.12 -3.76 2.05
C VAL A 287 8.63 -3.45 2.18
N VAL A 288 7.81 -4.27 1.53
CA VAL A 288 6.34 -4.29 1.67
C VAL A 288 5.94 -5.48 2.55
N ALA A 289 5.39 -5.24 3.73
CA ALA A 289 4.88 -6.31 4.60
C ALA A 289 3.51 -6.80 4.13
N LYS A 290 3.36 -8.09 3.80
CA LYS A 290 2.06 -8.69 3.50
C LYS A 290 1.38 -9.18 4.77
N ILE A 291 0.25 -8.57 5.11
CA ILE A 291 -0.57 -8.94 6.26
C ILE A 291 -1.55 -10.02 5.81
N GLU A 292 -1.15 -11.28 6.00
CA GLU A 292 -1.93 -12.48 5.63
C GLU A 292 -2.00 -13.55 6.73
N LYS A 293 -1.44 -13.27 7.91
CA LYS A 293 -1.48 -14.16 9.09
C LYS A 293 -2.13 -13.47 10.29
N PRO A 294 -2.87 -14.20 11.16
CA PRO A 294 -3.43 -13.65 12.40
C PRO A 294 -2.39 -12.95 13.28
N GLN A 295 -1.20 -13.55 13.42
CA GLN A 295 -0.08 -13.00 14.20
C GLN A 295 0.37 -11.61 13.71
N ALA A 296 0.30 -11.33 12.40
CA ALA A 296 0.61 -10.01 11.87
C ALA A 296 -0.51 -8.97 12.08
N VAL A 297 -1.75 -9.40 12.31
CA VAL A 297 -2.84 -8.52 12.75
C VAL A 297 -2.69 -8.18 14.23
N GLU A 298 -2.18 -9.12 15.03
CA GLU A 298 -1.86 -8.91 16.45
C GLU A 298 -0.62 -8.00 16.64
N ASN A 299 0.47 -8.25 15.90
CA ASN A 299 1.72 -7.47 15.94
C ASN A 299 1.72 -6.25 15.00
N LEU A 300 0.55 -5.80 14.54
CA LEU A 300 0.39 -4.93 13.38
C LEU A 300 1.18 -3.62 13.48
N ASP A 301 1.06 -2.89 14.59
CA ASP A 301 1.72 -1.58 14.73
C ASP A 301 3.26 -1.68 14.68
N GLU A 302 3.84 -2.75 15.24
CA GLU A 302 5.29 -2.97 15.22
C GLU A 302 5.79 -3.34 13.82
N ILE A 303 5.02 -4.16 13.08
CA ILE A 303 5.29 -4.50 11.69
C ILE A 303 5.19 -3.24 10.80
N ILE A 304 4.16 -2.41 10.98
CA ILE A 304 3.99 -1.14 10.26
C ILE A 304 5.18 -0.20 10.53
N GLN A 305 5.69 -0.14 11.77
CA GLN A 305 6.86 0.68 12.08
C GLN A 305 8.14 0.19 11.37
N ALA A 306 8.39 -1.13 11.35
CA ALA A 306 9.58 -1.74 10.75
C ALA A 306 9.59 -1.74 9.20
N THR A 307 8.41 -1.86 8.57
CA THR A 307 8.26 -1.95 7.11
C THR A 307 8.23 -0.58 6.41
N ASP A 308 8.33 -0.54 5.08
CA ASP A 308 8.31 0.72 4.33
C ASP A 308 6.95 0.98 3.67
N ALA A 309 6.21 -0.08 3.33
CA ALA A 309 4.80 -0.07 2.94
C ALA A 309 4.11 -1.38 3.35
N VAL A 310 2.79 -1.43 3.26
CA VAL A 310 1.97 -2.58 3.70
C VAL A 310 1.10 -3.08 2.55
N MET A 311 0.85 -4.39 2.51
CA MET A 311 -0.13 -5.00 1.61
C MET A 311 -1.15 -5.81 2.43
N VAL A 312 -2.42 -5.47 2.30
CA VAL A 312 -3.54 -6.28 2.80
C VAL A 312 -3.74 -7.43 1.81
N ALA A 313 -3.12 -8.57 2.09
CA ALA A 313 -3.09 -9.73 1.19
C ALA A 313 -4.29 -10.65 1.43
N ARG A 314 -5.46 -10.22 0.93
CA ARG A 314 -6.79 -10.74 1.32
C ARG A 314 -7.05 -12.21 0.97
N GLY A 315 -6.35 -12.75 -0.02
CA GLY A 315 -6.47 -14.14 -0.45
C GLY A 315 -6.08 -15.10 0.67
N ASP A 316 -4.78 -15.17 0.99
CA ASP A 316 -4.27 -15.99 2.09
C ASP A 316 -4.90 -15.55 3.45
N LEU A 317 -5.09 -14.24 3.71
CA LEU A 317 -5.77 -13.75 4.94
C LEU A 317 -7.20 -14.30 5.12
N GLY A 318 -7.97 -14.44 4.03
CA GLY A 318 -9.34 -14.98 4.05
C GLY A 318 -9.45 -16.49 4.15
N VAL A 319 -8.32 -17.21 4.04
CA VAL A 319 -8.21 -18.63 4.37
C VAL A 319 -7.81 -18.80 5.84
N GLU A 320 -6.86 -17.99 6.31
CA GLU A 320 -6.32 -18.04 7.67
C GLU A 320 -7.30 -17.46 8.71
N MET A 321 -8.10 -16.46 8.33
CA MET A 321 -9.10 -15.83 9.21
C MET A 321 -10.52 -16.11 8.72
N ASP A 322 -11.51 -15.78 9.56
CA ASP A 322 -12.91 -15.79 9.15
C ASP A 322 -13.13 -14.74 8.05
N VAL A 323 -13.58 -15.19 6.87
CA VAL A 323 -13.84 -14.34 5.70
C VAL A 323 -14.77 -13.16 6.02
N ALA A 324 -15.70 -13.30 6.97
CA ALA A 324 -16.58 -12.20 7.39
C ALA A 324 -15.82 -11.09 8.15
N LYS A 325 -14.66 -11.40 8.74
CA LYS A 325 -13.79 -10.43 9.43
C LYS A 325 -12.85 -9.70 8.47
N VAL A 326 -12.48 -10.30 7.33
CA VAL A 326 -11.49 -9.72 6.40
C VAL A 326 -11.81 -8.28 5.98
N PRO A 327 -13.05 -7.90 5.61
CA PRO A 327 -13.35 -6.51 5.27
C PRO A 327 -13.20 -5.53 6.43
N VAL A 328 -13.39 -5.98 7.67
CA VAL A 328 -13.20 -5.17 8.89
C VAL A 328 -11.70 -5.05 9.21
N ILE A 329 -10.95 -6.13 9.03
CA ILE A 329 -9.49 -6.16 9.22
C ILE A 329 -8.78 -5.31 8.17
N GLN A 330 -9.23 -5.31 6.90
CA GLN A 330 -8.77 -4.37 5.87
C GLN A 330 -8.88 -2.91 6.34
N LYS A 331 -10.08 -2.51 6.79
CA LYS A 331 -10.34 -1.14 7.29
C LYS A 331 -9.44 -0.79 8.47
N TYR A 332 -9.23 -1.73 9.39
CA TYR A 332 -8.31 -1.57 10.51
C TYR A 332 -6.86 -1.36 10.04
N ILE A 333 -6.33 -2.23 9.16
CA ILE A 333 -4.96 -2.12 8.64
C ILE A 333 -4.76 -0.80 7.90
N VAL A 334 -5.64 -0.44 6.97
CA VAL A 334 -5.54 0.82 6.22
C VAL A 334 -5.56 2.03 7.15
N ALA A 335 -6.45 2.05 8.15
CA ALA A 335 -6.50 3.13 9.15
C ALA A 335 -5.22 3.22 10.01
N ARG A 336 -4.60 2.08 10.38
CA ARG A 336 -3.30 2.08 11.09
C ARG A 336 -2.16 2.58 10.21
N CYS A 337 -2.09 2.14 8.96
CA CYS A 337 -1.12 2.63 7.98
C CYS A 337 -1.21 4.15 7.77
N ASN A 338 -2.42 4.68 7.60
CA ASN A 338 -2.68 6.12 7.46
C ASN A 338 -2.34 6.89 8.73
N THR A 339 -2.57 6.31 9.92
CA THR A 339 -2.19 6.93 11.21
C THR A 339 -0.67 7.00 11.39
N LEU A 340 0.05 5.93 11.03
CA LEU A 340 1.49 5.77 11.22
C LEU A 340 2.33 6.28 10.04
N GLY A 341 1.69 6.78 8.98
CA GLY A 341 2.36 7.30 7.79
C GLY A 341 3.13 6.23 7.02
N LYS A 342 2.50 5.11 6.68
CA LYS A 342 3.02 4.09 5.76
C LYS A 342 2.07 3.87 4.58
N PRO A 343 2.56 3.80 3.33
CA PRO A 343 1.70 3.50 2.19
C PRO A 343 1.06 2.12 2.32
N VAL A 344 -0.19 1.95 1.84
CA VAL A 344 -0.91 0.67 1.93
C VAL A 344 -1.58 0.27 0.61
N ILE A 345 -1.34 -0.99 0.22
CA ILE A 345 -1.90 -1.66 -0.94
C ILE A 345 -3.04 -2.58 -0.48
N VAL A 346 -4.23 -2.50 -1.10
CA VAL A 346 -5.28 -3.51 -0.95
C VAL A 346 -5.20 -4.49 -2.13
N ALA A 347 -5.13 -5.79 -1.84
CA ALA A 347 -4.72 -6.79 -2.82
C ALA A 347 -5.62 -8.02 -2.89
N THR A 348 -5.56 -8.67 -4.07
CA THR A 348 -6.18 -9.96 -4.43
C THR A 348 -7.70 -9.91 -4.57
N GLN A 349 -8.20 -10.53 -5.65
CA GLN A 349 -9.63 -10.69 -5.96
C GLN A 349 -10.40 -9.36 -6.01
N MET A 350 -9.76 -8.30 -6.48
CA MET A 350 -10.39 -6.98 -6.61
C MET A 350 -11.36 -6.95 -7.78
N LEU A 351 -11.00 -7.59 -8.90
CA LEU A 351 -11.82 -7.72 -10.11
C LEU A 351 -11.72 -9.15 -10.69
N GLU A 352 -11.66 -10.18 -9.84
CA GLU A 352 -11.33 -11.58 -10.16
C GLU A 352 -12.08 -12.15 -11.38
N THR A 353 -13.39 -11.90 -11.51
CA THR A 353 -14.19 -12.40 -12.64
C THR A 353 -13.70 -11.85 -13.97
N MET A 354 -12.95 -10.75 -14.00
CA MET A 354 -12.33 -10.19 -15.20
C MET A 354 -11.11 -10.99 -15.71
N ILE A 355 -10.73 -12.08 -15.03
CA ILE A 355 -9.86 -13.12 -15.62
C ILE A 355 -10.53 -13.72 -16.87
N GLU A 356 -11.85 -13.95 -16.82
CA GLU A 356 -12.62 -14.58 -17.92
C GLU A 356 -13.63 -13.62 -18.57
N SER A 357 -14.13 -12.63 -17.82
CA SER A 357 -15.17 -11.68 -18.25
C SER A 357 -14.61 -10.33 -18.68
N ILE A 358 -15.23 -9.69 -19.67
CA ILE A 358 -14.89 -8.30 -20.04
C ILE A 358 -15.49 -7.24 -19.09
N THR A 359 -16.37 -7.64 -18.16
CA THR A 359 -16.97 -6.73 -17.16
C THR A 359 -17.01 -7.36 -15.77
N PRO A 360 -16.76 -6.59 -14.69
CA PRO A 360 -16.83 -7.09 -13.34
C PRO A 360 -18.28 -7.16 -12.83
N THR A 361 -18.46 -7.94 -11.77
CA THR A 361 -19.68 -7.93 -10.95
C THR A 361 -19.85 -6.60 -10.22
N ARG A 362 -21.03 -6.40 -9.62
CA ARG A 362 -21.29 -5.23 -8.77
C ARG A 362 -20.59 -5.32 -7.41
N ALA A 363 -20.26 -6.54 -6.94
CA ALA A 363 -19.52 -6.75 -5.71
C ALA A 363 -18.06 -6.27 -5.85
N GLU A 364 -17.38 -6.68 -6.94
CA GLU A 364 -16.00 -6.28 -7.24
C GLU A 364 -15.85 -4.77 -7.49
N ALA A 365 -16.78 -4.18 -8.26
CA ALA A 365 -16.80 -2.72 -8.44
C ALA A 365 -17.02 -1.98 -7.11
N SER A 366 -17.85 -2.53 -6.22
CA SER A 366 -18.03 -2.01 -4.86
C SER A 366 -16.79 -2.22 -3.99
N ASP A 367 -16.05 -3.31 -4.16
CA ASP A 367 -14.86 -3.64 -3.39
C ASP A 367 -13.70 -2.69 -3.71
N VAL A 368 -13.41 -2.45 -4.99
CA VAL A 368 -12.43 -1.43 -5.42
C VAL A 368 -12.82 -0.04 -4.90
N ALA A 369 -14.09 0.36 -5.03
CA ALA A 369 -14.56 1.64 -4.50
C ALA A 369 -14.41 1.73 -2.97
N ASN A 370 -14.70 0.65 -2.22
CA ASN A 370 -14.55 0.65 -0.76
C ASN A 370 -13.08 0.70 -0.31
N ALA A 371 -12.16 0.04 -1.02
CA ALA A 371 -10.73 0.16 -0.73
C ALA A 371 -10.23 1.61 -0.88
N VAL A 372 -10.65 2.31 -1.94
CA VAL A 372 -10.36 3.74 -2.15
C VAL A 372 -11.02 4.61 -1.07
N LEU A 373 -12.27 4.32 -0.69
CA LEU A 373 -12.97 5.03 0.40
C LEU A 373 -12.32 4.83 1.77
N ASP A 374 -11.71 3.67 2.01
CA ASP A 374 -10.92 3.39 3.23
C ASP A 374 -9.61 4.18 3.25
N GLY A 375 -9.17 4.69 2.10
CA GLY A 375 -7.98 5.53 1.94
C GLY A 375 -6.71 4.72 1.72
N CYS A 376 -6.74 3.67 0.89
CA CYS A 376 -5.52 3.00 0.44
C CYS A 376 -4.74 3.83 -0.59
N ASP A 377 -3.41 3.80 -0.54
CA ASP A 377 -2.57 4.40 -1.59
C ASP A 377 -2.70 3.65 -2.91
N ALA A 378 -2.95 2.33 -2.87
CA ALA A 378 -3.01 1.51 -4.07
C ALA A 378 -3.97 0.31 -3.97
N VAL A 379 -4.43 -0.13 -5.14
CA VAL A 379 -5.17 -1.38 -5.35
C VAL A 379 -4.39 -2.30 -6.29
N MET A 380 -4.49 -3.62 -6.11
CA MET A 380 -3.66 -4.59 -6.84
C MET A 380 -4.47 -5.64 -7.61
N LEU A 381 -4.10 -5.82 -8.89
CA LEU A 381 -4.55 -6.89 -9.76
C LEU A 381 -3.54 -8.06 -9.74
N SER A 382 -4.07 -9.28 -9.60
CA SER A 382 -3.34 -10.53 -9.44
C SER A 382 -3.48 -11.42 -10.68
N GLY A 383 -4.46 -12.32 -10.72
CA GLY A 383 -4.70 -13.18 -11.87
C GLY A 383 -5.22 -12.39 -13.07
N GLU A 384 -5.98 -11.33 -12.80
CA GLU A 384 -6.67 -10.48 -13.76
C GLU A 384 -5.74 -9.92 -14.85
N THR A 385 -4.51 -9.53 -14.49
CA THR A 385 -3.49 -9.03 -15.44
C THR A 385 -2.43 -10.06 -15.79
N ALA A 386 -2.19 -11.06 -14.94
CA ALA A 386 -1.13 -12.04 -15.17
C ALA A 386 -1.53 -13.14 -16.16
N VAL A 387 -2.78 -13.62 -16.08
CA VAL A 387 -3.31 -14.74 -16.88
C VAL A 387 -4.68 -14.48 -17.50
N GLY A 388 -5.36 -13.40 -17.11
CA GLY A 388 -6.68 -13.04 -17.62
C GLY A 388 -6.74 -12.74 -19.11
N ALA A 389 -7.92 -12.93 -19.71
CA ALA A 389 -8.16 -12.69 -21.13
C ALA A 389 -8.13 -11.20 -21.53
N HIS A 390 -8.28 -10.28 -20.57
CA HIS A 390 -8.53 -8.86 -20.81
C HIS A 390 -7.67 -7.88 -19.97
N PRO A 391 -6.33 -8.05 -19.94
CA PRO A 391 -5.44 -7.34 -19.01
C PRO A 391 -5.50 -5.80 -19.11
N ARG A 392 -5.63 -5.23 -20.32
CA ARG A 392 -5.83 -3.77 -20.50
C ARG A 392 -7.18 -3.31 -19.93
N ALA A 393 -8.26 -4.00 -20.27
CA ALA A 393 -9.62 -3.59 -19.93
C ALA A 393 -9.91 -3.67 -18.42
N VAL A 394 -9.27 -4.60 -17.70
CA VAL A 394 -9.36 -4.65 -16.23
C VAL A 394 -8.63 -3.47 -15.56
N VAL A 395 -7.47 -3.03 -16.09
CA VAL A 395 -6.80 -1.81 -15.61
C VAL A 395 -7.65 -0.57 -15.91
N GLU A 396 -8.17 -0.42 -17.13
CA GLU A 396 -9.07 0.69 -17.50
C GLU A 396 -10.34 0.72 -16.62
N THR A 397 -10.88 -0.45 -16.29
CA THR A 397 -12.04 -0.58 -15.40
C THR A 397 -11.70 -0.18 -13.96
N MET A 398 -10.58 -0.65 -13.41
CA MET A 398 -10.09 -0.27 -12.08
C MET A 398 -9.85 1.25 -12.00
N GLN A 399 -9.15 1.81 -13.00
CA GLN A 399 -8.88 3.24 -13.12
C GLN A 399 -10.17 4.08 -13.15
N ARG A 400 -11.20 3.63 -13.88
CA ARG A 400 -12.50 4.31 -13.93
C ARG A 400 -13.23 4.25 -12.58
N ILE A 401 -13.20 3.11 -11.88
CA ILE A 401 -13.82 2.99 -10.54
C ILE A 401 -13.13 3.92 -9.54
N ILE A 402 -11.79 3.97 -9.54
CA ILE A 402 -11.00 4.87 -8.68
C ILE A 402 -11.44 6.33 -8.92
N ARG A 403 -11.35 6.82 -10.16
CA ARG A 403 -11.68 8.22 -10.51
C ARG A 403 -13.11 8.62 -10.12
N VAL A 404 -14.10 7.76 -10.39
CA VAL A 404 -15.51 8.03 -10.04
C VAL A 404 -15.70 8.05 -8.52
N THR A 405 -14.98 7.19 -7.79
CA THR A 405 -15.03 7.16 -6.32
C THR A 405 -14.40 8.42 -5.72
N GLU A 406 -13.21 8.80 -6.18
CA GLU A 406 -12.47 9.98 -5.71
C GLU A 406 -13.23 11.28 -6.00
N SER A 407 -13.78 11.43 -7.20
CA SER A 407 -14.64 12.57 -7.55
C SER A 407 -15.84 12.70 -6.60
N ARG A 408 -16.36 11.59 -6.06
CA ARG A 408 -17.45 11.62 -5.08
C ARG A 408 -16.97 11.92 -3.64
N MET A 409 -15.74 11.57 -3.29
CA MET A 409 -15.12 11.94 -2.01
C MET A 409 -14.90 13.45 -1.92
N ASP A 410 -14.46 14.08 -3.01
CA ASP A 410 -14.28 15.52 -3.14
C ASP A 410 -15.58 16.28 -2.85
N GLU A 411 -16.69 15.87 -3.48
CA GLU A 411 -18.02 16.49 -3.29
C GLU A 411 -18.59 16.34 -1.87
N LEU A 412 -18.36 15.19 -1.25
CA LEU A 412 -18.85 14.91 0.10
C LEU A 412 -18.04 15.62 1.19
N ALA A 413 -16.94 16.29 0.81
CA ALA A 413 -15.98 16.88 1.72
C ALA A 413 -15.58 15.91 2.85
N LEU A 414 -15.29 14.65 2.49
CA LEU A 414 -14.74 13.62 3.39
C LEU A 414 -13.26 13.89 3.72
N ASN A 415 -12.92 15.17 3.88
CA ASN A 415 -11.61 15.68 4.20
C ASN A 415 -11.42 15.59 5.71
N GLN A 416 -11.08 14.38 6.17
CA GLN A 416 -10.51 14.22 7.49
C GLN A 416 -9.17 14.98 7.50
N ALA A 417 -9.07 15.99 8.36
CA ALA A 417 -7.83 16.71 8.56
C ALA A 417 -6.74 15.73 9.02
N PRO A 418 -5.53 15.80 8.45
CA PRO A 418 -4.47 14.84 8.73
C PRO A 418 -4.14 14.78 10.22
N PRO A 419 -3.72 13.63 10.77
CA PRO A 419 -3.36 13.52 12.17
C PRO A 419 -2.21 14.47 12.53
N THR A 420 -2.16 14.94 13.78
CA THR A 420 -0.98 15.67 14.27
C THR A 420 -0.01 14.67 14.89
N LEU A 421 1.09 14.39 14.19
CA LEU A 421 2.18 13.51 14.67
C LEU A 421 2.97 14.19 15.81
N LYS A 422 2.36 14.32 16.99
CA LYS A 422 2.98 14.96 18.16
C LYS A 422 4.19 14.19 18.71
N GLU A 423 4.17 12.87 18.58
CA GLU A 423 5.21 11.96 19.09
C GLU A 423 6.45 11.94 18.18
N TYR A 424 6.31 12.39 16.92
CA TYR A 424 7.36 12.37 15.91
C TYR A 424 7.51 13.75 15.25
N PRO A 425 8.33 14.67 15.81
CA PRO A 425 8.46 16.06 15.34
C PRO A 425 9.31 16.19 14.05
N PHE A 426 9.00 15.40 13.02
CA PHE A 426 9.67 15.46 11.72
C PHE A 426 9.32 16.75 10.97
N ARG A 427 10.33 17.51 10.54
CA ARG A 427 10.14 18.78 9.78
C ARG A 427 9.21 18.61 8.58
N SER A 428 9.41 17.54 7.81
CA SER A 428 8.62 17.23 6.62
C SER A 428 7.14 16.94 6.92
N ALA A 429 6.83 16.31 8.04
CA ALA A 429 5.44 16.06 8.46
C ALA A 429 4.73 17.35 8.88
N ALA A 430 5.42 18.21 9.65
CA ALA A 430 4.90 19.53 10.02
C ALA A 430 4.67 20.42 8.79
N LEU A 431 5.62 20.41 7.84
CA LEU A 431 5.53 21.14 6.58
C LEU A 431 4.37 20.63 5.72
N ALA A 432 4.21 19.30 5.57
CA ALA A 432 3.12 18.70 4.80
C ALA A 432 1.74 19.07 5.37
N LYS A 433 1.59 19.10 6.69
CA LYS A 433 0.36 19.54 7.34
C LYS A 433 0.09 21.04 7.18
N GLY A 434 1.14 21.88 7.16
CA GLY A 434 1.02 23.30 6.82
C GLY A 434 0.54 23.51 5.37
N VAL A 435 1.10 22.75 4.43
CA VAL A 435 0.68 22.71 3.02
C VAL A 435 -0.77 22.25 2.88
N TRP A 436 -1.22 21.29 3.69
CA TRP A 436 -2.62 20.84 3.72
C TRP A 436 -3.59 21.96 4.12
N ASN A 437 -3.32 22.67 5.22
CA ASN A 437 -4.15 23.82 5.61
C ASN A 437 -4.20 24.89 4.50
N MET A 438 -3.05 25.22 3.90
CA MET A 438 -2.99 26.19 2.80
C MET A 438 -3.74 25.71 1.55
N ALA A 439 -3.75 24.41 1.25
CA ALA A 439 -4.43 23.87 0.08
C ALA A 439 -5.96 24.00 0.21
N GLU A 440 -6.49 23.64 1.38
CA GLU A 440 -7.91 23.75 1.70
C GLU A 440 -8.37 25.22 1.78
N GLU A 441 -7.62 26.09 2.47
CA GLU A 441 -7.98 27.51 2.63
C GLU A 441 -7.92 28.32 1.33
N LEU A 442 -6.98 28.00 0.42
CA LEU A 442 -6.82 28.69 -0.86
C LEU A 442 -7.62 28.06 -2.00
N GLY A 443 -8.24 26.90 -1.79
CA GLY A 443 -8.89 26.12 -2.84
C GLY A 443 -7.91 25.71 -3.95
N ALA A 444 -6.70 25.31 -3.57
CA ALA A 444 -5.63 24.96 -4.49
C ALA A 444 -6.05 23.85 -5.47
N LYS A 445 -5.40 23.80 -6.64
CA LYS A 445 -5.67 22.79 -7.69
C LYS A 445 -4.62 21.70 -7.79
N ALA A 446 -3.41 22.00 -7.37
CA ALA A 446 -2.26 21.11 -7.42
C ALA A 446 -1.22 21.51 -6.37
N ILE A 447 -0.32 20.58 -6.06
CA ILE A 447 0.89 20.82 -5.27
C ILE A 447 2.06 20.39 -6.13
N ALA A 448 3.11 21.21 -6.19
CA ALA A 448 4.39 20.84 -6.75
C ALA A 448 5.45 20.79 -5.64
N VAL A 449 6.21 19.72 -5.58
CA VAL A 449 7.26 19.52 -4.57
C VAL A 449 8.54 19.07 -5.22
N TRP A 450 9.67 19.68 -4.85
CA TRP A 450 10.98 19.08 -5.12
C TRP A 450 11.32 18.10 -4.00
N SER A 451 11.34 16.80 -4.28
CA SER A 451 11.47 15.73 -3.31
C SER A 451 12.51 14.70 -3.74
N GLU A 452 13.79 15.09 -3.71
CA GLU A 452 14.92 14.34 -4.27
C GLU A 452 14.91 12.85 -3.91
N ALA A 453 14.94 12.51 -2.61
CA ALA A 453 14.87 11.13 -2.12
C ALA A 453 13.43 10.64 -1.81
N GLY A 454 12.40 11.27 -2.39
CA GLY A 454 10.98 10.89 -2.22
C GLY A 454 10.35 11.15 -0.84
N GLY A 455 11.13 11.47 0.18
CA GLY A 455 10.66 11.60 1.56
C GLY A 455 9.59 12.68 1.79
N MET A 456 9.69 13.83 1.14
CA MET A 456 8.68 14.90 1.29
C MET A 456 7.37 14.54 0.56
N ALA A 457 7.46 13.94 -0.63
CA ALA A 457 6.31 13.44 -1.37
C ALA A 457 5.54 12.37 -0.58
N ARG A 458 6.24 11.46 0.11
CA ARG A 458 5.61 10.46 1.01
C ARG A 458 4.80 11.12 2.13
N TYR A 459 5.34 12.15 2.80
CA TYR A 459 4.59 12.87 3.84
C TYR A 459 3.40 13.64 3.25
N LEU A 460 3.53 14.22 2.05
CA LEU A 460 2.39 14.88 1.39
C LEU A 460 1.28 13.87 1.05
N SER A 461 1.60 12.76 0.39
CA SER A 461 0.68 11.62 0.11
C SER A 461 -0.21 11.26 1.31
N GLN A 462 0.40 11.19 2.49
CA GLN A 462 -0.24 10.74 3.73
C GLN A 462 -1.04 11.81 4.46
N ASN A 463 -1.09 13.04 3.94
CA ASN A 463 -1.91 14.13 4.48
C ASN A 463 -3.31 14.21 3.83
N ASN A 464 -3.75 13.22 3.04
CA ASN A 464 -5.11 13.13 2.48
C ASN A 464 -5.49 14.37 1.64
N PHE A 465 -4.64 14.72 0.67
CA PHE A 465 -4.92 15.81 -0.27
C PHE A 465 -5.95 15.38 -1.33
N ARG A 466 -6.82 16.33 -1.71
CA ARG A 466 -7.78 16.22 -2.83
C ARG A 466 -7.31 16.93 -4.10
N VAL A 467 -5.99 17.03 -4.26
CA VAL A 467 -5.30 17.58 -5.42
C VAL A 467 -4.08 16.72 -5.78
N PRO A 468 -3.70 16.63 -7.06
CA PRO A 468 -2.48 15.94 -7.49
C PRO A 468 -1.23 16.60 -6.91
N ILE A 469 -0.26 15.78 -6.51
CA ILE A 469 1.05 16.17 -5.97
C ILE A 469 2.13 15.84 -7.01
N TYR A 470 2.55 16.82 -7.81
CA TYR A 470 3.64 16.70 -8.78
C TYR A 470 4.99 16.70 -8.05
N ALA A 471 5.64 15.54 -8.00
CA ALA A 471 6.85 15.34 -7.20
C ALA A 471 8.12 15.23 -8.07
N TYR A 472 8.87 16.31 -8.13
CA TYR A 472 10.09 16.46 -8.91
C TYR A 472 11.28 15.82 -8.19
N THR A 473 12.14 15.12 -8.94
CA THR A 473 13.41 14.55 -8.45
C THR A 473 14.38 14.35 -9.60
N SER A 474 15.69 14.50 -9.35
CA SER A 474 16.74 14.17 -10.31
C SER A 474 17.22 12.71 -10.23
N SER A 475 16.57 11.89 -9.40
CA SER A 475 16.83 10.45 -9.26
C SER A 475 15.70 9.60 -9.83
N SER A 476 16.04 8.76 -10.82
CA SER A 476 15.08 7.83 -11.42
C SER A 476 14.60 6.77 -10.43
N LEU A 477 15.46 6.37 -9.47
CA LEU A 477 15.10 5.44 -8.39
C LEU A 477 14.04 6.05 -7.47
N ALA A 478 14.24 7.30 -7.03
CA ALA A 478 13.26 7.99 -6.21
C ALA A 478 11.93 8.21 -6.96
N ALA A 479 12.00 8.54 -8.26
CA ALA A 479 10.81 8.70 -9.09
C ALA A 479 9.98 7.41 -9.21
N ARG A 480 10.62 6.26 -9.47
CA ARG A 480 9.95 4.95 -9.55
C ARG A 480 9.37 4.51 -8.20
N ARG A 481 10.06 4.77 -7.08
CA ARG A 481 9.53 4.52 -5.73
C ARG A 481 8.31 5.40 -5.41
N MET A 482 8.36 6.69 -5.73
CA MET A 482 7.24 7.61 -5.53
C MET A 482 5.96 7.23 -6.31
N ALA A 483 6.05 6.37 -7.33
CA ALA A 483 4.88 5.89 -8.08
C ALA A 483 3.88 5.06 -7.24
N LEU A 484 4.28 4.58 -6.05
CA LEU A 484 3.38 3.88 -5.11
C LEU A 484 2.56 4.84 -4.22
N TYR A 485 2.96 6.11 -4.08
CA TYR A 485 2.37 7.03 -3.11
C TYR A 485 1.05 7.64 -3.63
N GLY A 486 -0.03 7.51 -2.85
CA GLY A 486 -1.36 8.03 -3.21
C GLY A 486 -1.37 9.53 -3.57
N GLY A 487 -1.97 9.89 -4.70
CA GLY A 487 -2.03 11.27 -5.19
C GLY A 487 -0.71 11.84 -5.73
N VAL A 488 0.41 11.10 -5.64
CA VAL A 488 1.71 11.56 -6.13
C VAL A 488 1.91 11.25 -7.61
N HIS A 489 2.39 12.24 -8.36
CA HIS A 489 2.76 12.18 -9.78
C HIS A 489 4.26 12.46 -9.88
N PRO A 490 5.11 11.42 -9.86
CA PRO A 490 6.56 11.59 -9.93
C PRO A 490 7.02 12.13 -11.29
N ILE A 491 7.85 13.18 -11.25
CA ILE A 491 8.46 13.83 -12.42
C ILE A 491 9.98 13.68 -12.31
N TYR A 492 10.55 12.81 -13.14
CA TYR A 492 12.00 12.62 -13.23
C TYR A 492 12.62 13.71 -14.10
N THR A 493 13.34 14.65 -13.50
CA THR A 493 14.05 15.73 -14.22
C THR A 493 15.19 16.30 -13.39
N LYS A 494 16.20 16.86 -14.05
CA LYS A 494 17.27 17.61 -13.37
C LYS A 494 16.74 18.97 -12.89
N PRO A 495 17.33 19.58 -11.84
CA PRO A 495 17.05 20.97 -11.53
C PRO A 495 17.40 21.87 -12.72
N PRO A 496 16.79 23.08 -12.84
CA PRO A 496 17.28 24.11 -13.73
C PRO A 496 18.78 24.32 -13.57
N GLU A 497 19.53 24.51 -14.66
CA GLU A 497 21.00 24.70 -14.61
C GLU A 497 21.44 25.90 -13.76
N THR A 498 20.54 26.88 -13.62
CA THR A 498 20.69 28.07 -12.76
C THR A 498 20.57 27.77 -11.26
N GLY A 499 19.98 26.64 -10.88
CA GLY A 499 19.65 26.27 -9.50
C GLY A 499 18.55 27.11 -8.83
N ARG A 500 17.92 28.07 -9.54
CA ARG A 500 16.99 29.04 -8.92
C ARG A 500 15.57 28.48 -8.83
N LEU A 501 14.91 28.74 -7.69
CA LEU A 501 13.50 28.38 -7.45
C LEU A 501 12.52 29.08 -8.40
N ARG A 502 12.89 30.27 -8.92
CA ARG A 502 12.13 30.98 -9.95
C ARG A 502 12.03 30.15 -11.23
N ASP A 503 13.15 29.66 -11.75
CA ASP A 503 13.15 28.91 -13.02
C ASP A 503 12.43 27.55 -12.86
N TRP A 504 12.44 26.96 -11.65
CA TRP A 504 11.57 25.81 -11.34
C TRP A 504 10.09 26.18 -11.23
N THR A 505 9.73 27.39 -10.78
CA THR A 505 8.34 27.88 -10.81
C THR A 505 7.83 27.92 -12.25
N ASP A 506 8.67 28.37 -13.18
CA ASP A 506 8.32 28.44 -14.61
C ASP A 506 8.09 27.03 -15.19
N MET A 507 8.96 26.05 -14.87
CA MET A 507 8.76 24.63 -15.24
C MET A 507 7.49 24.00 -14.64
N VAL A 508 7.11 24.39 -13.41
CA VAL A 508 5.90 23.89 -12.75
C VAL A 508 4.64 24.46 -13.41
N GLU A 509 4.64 25.77 -13.71
CA GLU A 509 3.50 26.41 -14.36
C GLU A 509 3.27 25.87 -15.77
N GLU A 510 4.33 25.63 -16.55
CA GLU A 510 4.25 25.02 -17.88
C GLU A 510 3.62 23.62 -17.82
N LEU A 511 4.12 22.74 -16.95
CA LEU A 511 3.59 21.38 -16.78
C LEU A 511 2.11 21.39 -16.37
N ILE A 512 1.76 22.11 -15.30
CA ILE A 512 0.39 22.11 -14.77
C ILE A 512 -0.60 22.74 -15.76
N SER A 513 -0.18 23.76 -16.51
CA SER A 513 -1.00 24.34 -17.58
C SER A 513 -1.29 23.32 -18.69
N SER A 514 -0.31 22.50 -19.07
CA SER A 514 -0.47 21.46 -20.10
C SER A 514 -1.42 20.33 -19.72
N GLU A 515 -1.60 20.06 -18.42
CA GLU A 515 -2.51 19.06 -17.88
C GLU A 515 -3.99 19.51 -17.94
N GLY A 516 -4.25 20.81 -18.14
CA GLY A 516 -5.60 21.35 -18.31
C GLY A 516 -6.47 21.34 -17.04
N ILE A 517 -5.87 21.15 -15.86
CA ILE A 517 -6.57 21.08 -14.56
C ILE A 517 -6.68 22.42 -13.82
N THR A 518 -6.14 23.50 -14.40
CA THR A 518 -6.07 24.86 -13.83
C THR A 518 -6.51 25.93 -14.82
N HIS A 519 -6.95 27.07 -14.29
CA HIS A 519 -7.22 28.31 -15.03
C HIS A 519 -6.45 29.49 -14.41
N ASP A 520 -6.37 30.62 -15.10
CA ASP A 520 -5.76 31.86 -14.58
C ASP A 520 -6.31 32.22 -13.19
N GLY A 521 -5.40 32.54 -12.26
CA GLY A 521 -5.70 32.86 -10.87
C GLY A 521 -5.89 31.67 -9.93
N ASP A 522 -5.98 30.42 -10.44
CA ASP A 522 -5.96 29.23 -9.58
C ASP A 522 -4.67 29.13 -8.77
N ALA A 523 -4.76 28.59 -7.55
CA ALA A 523 -3.62 28.43 -6.67
C ALA A 523 -2.93 27.07 -6.84
N VAL A 524 -1.60 27.09 -6.93
CA VAL A 524 -0.71 25.93 -6.84
C VAL A 524 0.27 26.16 -5.70
N LEU A 525 0.44 25.17 -4.83
CA LEU A 525 1.42 25.26 -3.73
C LEU A 525 2.75 24.67 -4.16
N LEU A 526 3.82 25.46 -4.01
CA LEU A 526 5.18 25.06 -4.35
C LEU A 526 5.97 24.77 -3.07
N VAL A 527 6.58 23.59 -2.97
CA VAL A 527 7.32 23.13 -1.79
C VAL A 527 8.76 22.78 -2.18
N ALA A 528 9.73 23.56 -1.69
CA ALA A 528 11.14 23.39 -2.05
C ALA A 528 12.09 23.94 -0.97
N GLY A 529 13.38 24.01 -1.30
CA GLY A 529 14.41 24.65 -0.49
C GLY A 529 15.61 25.03 -1.34
N LYS A 530 16.51 25.85 -0.77
CA LYS A 530 17.82 26.17 -1.36
C LYS A 530 18.90 25.25 -0.74
N PRO A 531 19.84 24.68 -1.54
CA PRO A 531 19.81 24.60 -2.99
C PRO A 531 18.75 23.59 -3.48
N LEU A 532 18.17 23.86 -4.65
CA LEU A 532 17.23 22.94 -5.31
C LEU A 532 17.98 21.69 -5.78
N GLY A 533 17.35 20.51 -5.74
CA GLY A 533 18.03 19.23 -5.98
C GLY A 533 18.72 18.63 -4.75
N ALA A 534 18.93 19.38 -3.66
CA ALA A 534 19.64 18.85 -2.50
C ALA A 534 18.74 18.05 -1.53
N LEU A 535 19.34 17.03 -0.92
CA LEU A 535 18.73 16.24 0.14
C LEU A 535 18.37 17.11 1.34
N LEU A 536 17.21 16.83 1.93
CA LEU A 536 16.70 17.49 3.15
C LEU A 536 16.63 19.03 3.06
N ALA A 537 16.62 19.61 1.85
CA ALA A 537 16.56 21.06 1.65
C ALA A 537 15.17 21.65 1.92
N GLN A 538 14.09 20.87 1.77
CA GLN A 538 12.69 21.33 1.71
C GLN A 538 12.24 22.09 2.97
N SER A 539 12.25 23.41 2.93
CA SER A 539 12.05 24.30 4.10
C SER A 539 11.08 25.44 3.82
N THR A 540 10.71 25.68 2.56
CA THR A 540 9.92 26.83 2.14
C THR A 540 8.70 26.39 1.35
N VAL A 541 7.58 27.09 1.55
CA VAL A 541 6.38 27.00 0.71
C VAL A 541 6.18 28.35 0.02
N SER A 542 5.80 28.34 -1.25
CA SER A 542 5.27 29.52 -1.93
C SER A 542 3.94 29.21 -2.62
N ILE A 543 3.17 30.26 -2.92
CA ILE A 543 1.88 30.19 -3.60
C ILE A 543 2.06 30.73 -5.01
N LEU A 544 1.98 29.84 -6.00
CA LEU A 544 1.86 30.20 -7.41
C LEU A 544 0.39 30.49 -7.70
N ARG A 545 0.13 31.61 -8.37
CA ARG A 545 -1.15 31.94 -9.00
C ARG A 545 -0.95 31.77 -10.50
N MET A 546 -1.70 30.86 -11.11
CA MET A 546 -1.55 30.56 -12.52
C MET A 546 -1.77 31.83 -13.37
N GLY A 547 -0.89 32.09 -14.34
CA GLY A 547 -0.90 33.29 -15.18
C GLY A 547 -0.36 34.56 -14.52
N ASP A 548 0.02 34.53 -13.22
CA ASP A 548 0.58 35.67 -12.51
C ASP A 548 2.13 35.61 -12.49
N PRO A 549 2.83 36.46 -13.26
CA PRO A 549 4.29 36.51 -13.29
C PRO A 549 4.90 37.06 -11.98
N SER A 550 4.08 37.59 -11.07
CA SER A 550 4.46 38.11 -9.77
C SER A 550 4.11 37.18 -8.60
N SER A 551 3.99 35.87 -8.85
CA SER A 551 3.66 34.84 -7.86
C SER A 551 4.65 33.66 -7.84
N GLY A 552 4.45 32.67 -6.95
CA GLY A 552 5.35 31.53 -6.79
C GLY A 552 6.72 31.96 -6.21
N PHE A 553 7.82 31.32 -6.62
CA PHE A 553 9.15 31.76 -6.19
C PHE A 553 9.71 32.94 -7.01
N ARG A 554 8.93 33.51 -7.94
CA ARG A 554 9.29 34.72 -8.73
C ARG A 554 9.38 35.98 -7.86
N VAL A 555 8.68 36.01 -6.73
CA VAL A 555 8.64 37.12 -5.76
C VAL A 555 9.93 37.26 -4.95
N SER A 556 10.77 36.21 -4.95
CA SER A 556 12.12 36.27 -4.39
C SER A 556 12.98 37.17 -5.26
N THR A 557 13.11 38.44 -4.88
CA THR A 557 13.91 39.46 -5.56
C THR A 557 15.34 39.00 -5.86
N ASP A 558 15.94 39.56 -6.93
CA ASP A 558 17.25 39.20 -7.52
C ASP A 558 18.51 39.47 -6.65
N HIS A 559 18.41 39.28 -5.33
CA HIS A 559 19.47 39.49 -4.34
C HIS A 559 19.55 38.33 -3.33
N GLU A 560 19.95 37.13 -3.81
CA GLU A 560 20.59 36.05 -3.04
C GLU A 560 21.12 34.93 -3.94
#